data_AF-A0A922NBD2-F1
#
_entry.id   AF-A0A922NBD2-F1
#
_cell.length_a   1.000
_cell.length_b   1.000
_cell.length_c   1.000
_cell.angle_alpha   90.00
_cell.angle_beta   90.00
_cell.angle_gamma   90.00
#
_symmetry.space_group_name_H-M   'P 1'
#
loop_
_entity.id
_entity.type
_entity.pdbx_description
1 polymer ?
#
loop_
_entity_poly.entity_id
_entity_poly.type
_entity_poly.pdbx_seq_one_letter_code
_entity_poly.pdbx_strand_id
1 'polypeptide(L)'
;MRYSSALVLSTIVVGQAAAANLHNRHASFHARRQAAEAKRNADEVDWSKVAYDLGDVNWSSVFASTTPTPTPTPTPTPTPESDAPADKPADKPAAAAKVTPVAEVEVTKEDVPSSSPPMPSPTPSPKPSKPSGDNSIGGIIGDVLGDVGDAIGEAVDDLMHGVQEVAEKLNCKIGKNDKSNNGKIWIGDDSKYTIEFINNKADDAVLYCWASNGYNGMIVTKFEPEISVAVKSGKSVTLSWAADVPSACAPVFSGTTTSIFGGIDNTWLEMNFGQWGTFDVSRNVNMKGDNISAKGSKCTSDMETCVFVCKNGMASCEKGSDYTLKNCHSGNGGGGGWDVNVAGVGGGCSMGANSEHIKAVLG
;
A
#
# COMPACT_ATOMS: atom_id res chain seq x y z
N MET A 1 23.08 -2.68 -58.25
CA MET A 1 22.90 -3.12 -56.84
C MET A 1 22.32 -1.96 -56.04
N ARG A 2 21.00 -1.96 -55.81
CA ARG A 2 20.32 -1.03 -54.91
C ARG A 2 19.31 -1.89 -54.14
N TYR A 3 19.54 -2.11 -52.84
CA TYR A 3 18.60 -2.79 -51.95
C TYR A 3 17.90 -1.75 -51.08
N SER A 4 16.58 -1.89 -51.02
CA SER A 4 15.62 -0.98 -50.40
C SER A 4 15.60 -1.10 -48.87
N SER A 5 15.86 0.01 -48.18
CA SER A 5 15.84 0.15 -46.71
C SER A 5 14.46 0.54 -46.14
N ALA A 6 13.37 -0.06 -46.63
CA ALA A 6 12.02 0.46 -46.37
C ALA A 6 11.11 -0.42 -45.47
N LEU A 7 11.59 -1.54 -44.92
CA LEU A 7 10.74 -2.50 -44.21
C LEU A 7 10.95 -2.59 -42.68
N VAL A 8 11.80 -1.75 -42.08
CA VAL A 8 12.09 -1.82 -40.62
C VAL A 8 11.39 -0.70 -39.82
N LEU A 9 10.75 0.27 -40.46
CA LEU A 9 10.11 1.41 -39.77
C LEU A 9 8.62 1.23 -39.46
N SER A 10 7.95 0.22 -40.00
CA SER A 10 6.51 0.01 -39.81
C SER A 10 6.13 -0.75 -38.52
N THR A 11 7.09 -1.34 -37.81
CA THR A 11 6.83 -2.08 -36.56
C THR A 11 6.98 -1.24 -35.29
N ILE A 12 7.59 -0.05 -35.35
CA ILE A 12 7.77 0.82 -34.16
C ILE A 12 6.55 1.70 -33.90
N VAL A 13 5.76 2.05 -34.92
CA VAL A 13 4.61 2.95 -34.78
C VAL A 13 3.36 2.25 -34.21
N VAL A 14 3.24 0.92 -34.39
CA VAL A 14 2.09 0.16 -33.87
C VAL A 14 2.20 -0.10 -32.36
N GLY A 15 3.40 -0.08 -31.78
CA GLY A 15 3.62 -0.26 -30.34
C GLY A 15 3.14 0.92 -29.47
N GLN A 16 3.16 2.14 -29.99
CA GLN A 16 2.74 3.33 -29.23
C GLN A 16 1.20 3.49 -29.14
N ALA A 17 0.46 3.00 -30.14
CA ALA A 17 -1.01 3.08 -30.15
C ALA A 17 -1.68 2.05 -29.20
N ALA A 18 -1.02 0.91 -28.95
CA ALA A 18 -1.50 -0.09 -27.98
C ALA A 18 -1.26 0.37 -26.53
N ALA A 19 -0.13 1.04 -26.25
CA ALA A 19 0.16 1.60 -24.93
C ALA A 19 -0.79 2.76 -24.56
N ALA A 20 -1.12 3.65 -25.52
CA ALA A 20 -2.05 4.76 -25.28
C ALA A 20 -3.47 4.32 -24.89
N ASN A 21 -3.90 3.11 -25.27
CA ASN A 21 -5.18 2.54 -24.85
C ASN A 21 -5.14 1.84 -23.49
N LEU A 22 -3.96 1.54 -22.93
CA LEU A 22 -3.80 1.03 -21.56
C LEU A 22 -3.75 2.21 -20.57
N HIS A 23 -3.07 3.31 -20.91
CA HIS A 23 -2.95 4.50 -20.06
C HIS A 23 -4.27 5.23 -19.74
N ASN A 24 -5.30 5.07 -20.56
CA ASN A 24 -6.60 5.72 -20.35
C ASN A 24 -7.58 4.96 -19.42
N ARG A 25 -7.21 3.78 -18.91
CA ARG A 25 -8.20 2.87 -18.29
C ARG A 25 -8.16 2.85 -16.76
N HIS A 26 -7.01 3.10 -16.13
CA HIS A 26 -6.94 3.49 -14.71
C HIS A 26 -7.53 4.89 -14.49
N ALA A 27 -7.41 5.76 -15.52
CA ALA A 27 -7.99 7.10 -15.62
C ALA A 27 -9.53 7.17 -15.60
N SER A 28 -10.22 6.07 -15.26
CA SER A 28 -11.66 6.05 -15.00
C SER A 28 -12.01 5.66 -13.55
N PHE A 29 -11.08 5.14 -12.75
CA PHE A 29 -11.33 4.65 -11.39
C PHE A 29 -11.51 5.79 -10.36
N HIS A 30 -10.50 6.64 -10.17
CA HIS A 30 -10.50 7.74 -9.19
C HIS A 30 -11.33 8.99 -9.55
N ALA A 31 -11.43 9.41 -10.80
CA ALA A 31 -12.33 10.50 -11.23
C ALA A 31 -13.80 10.18 -10.93
N ARG A 32 -14.18 8.90 -10.91
CA ARG A 32 -15.51 8.53 -10.44
C ARG A 32 -15.64 8.61 -8.91
N ARG A 33 -14.59 8.25 -8.14
CA ARG A 33 -14.55 8.44 -6.68
C ARG A 33 -14.58 9.94 -6.29
N GLN A 34 -13.84 10.78 -6.99
CA GLN A 34 -13.89 12.24 -6.83
C GLN A 34 -15.20 12.85 -7.31
N ALA A 35 -15.81 12.36 -8.40
CA ALA A 35 -17.15 12.79 -8.79
C ALA A 35 -18.22 12.44 -7.76
N ALA A 36 -17.99 11.43 -6.92
CA ALA A 36 -18.85 11.08 -5.79
C ALA A 36 -18.62 11.99 -4.57
N GLU A 37 -17.36 12.35 -4.29
CA GLU A 37 -16.99 13.29 -3.22
C GLU A 37 -17.41 14.73 -3.58
N ALA A 38 -17.24 15.16 -4.83
CA ALA A 38 -17.75 16.44 -5.33
C ALA A 38 -19.28 16.51 -5.31
N LYS A 39 -19.98 15.39 -5.50
CA LYS A 39 -21.45 15.29 -5.32
C LYS A 39 -21.88 15.23 -3.85
N ARG A 40 -20.95 15.14 -2.89
CA ARG A 40 -21.21 15.24 -1.44
C ARG A 40 -21.01 16.65 -0.89
N ASN A 41 -20.57 17.62 -1.70
CA ASN A 41 -20.62 19.02 -1.29
C ASN A 41 -22.08 19.45 -1.20
N ALA A 42 -22.60 19.51 0.02
CA ALA A 42 -23.97 19.94 0.34
C ALA A 42 -24.22 21.43 0.03
N ASP A 43 -23.20 22.15 -0.42
CA ASP A 43 -23.23 23.60 -0.68
C ASP A 43 -23.94 23.97 -1.99
N GLU A 44 -24.29 23.00 -2.84
CA GLU A 44 -25.01 23.22 -4.09
C GLU A 44 -26.32 22.41 -4.19
N VAL A 45 -26.93 22.06 -3.05
CA VAL A 45 -28.31 21.54 -3.04
C VAL A 45 -29.25 22.70 -2.83
N ASP A 46 -29.95 23.10 -3.90
CA ASP A 46 -31.07 24.03 -3.82
C ASP A 46 -32.26 23.32 -3.13
N TRP A 47 -32.27 23.32 -1.80
CA TRP A 47 -33.31 22.71 -0.98
C TRP A 47 -34.72 23.28 -1.24
N SER A 48 -34.82 24.48 -1.84
CA SER A 48 -36.11 25.05 -2.25
C SER A 48 -36.74 24.33 -3.44
N LYS A 49 -35.92 23.59 -4.22
CA LYS A 49 -36.38 22.68 -5.30
C LYS A 49 -36.61 21.25 -4.83
N VAL A 50 -36.18 20.91 -3.61
CA VAL A 50 -36.45 19.61 -2.95
C VAL A 50 -37.67 19.73 -2.04
N ALA A 51 -38.71 20.44 -2.49
CA ALA A 51 -40.02 20.41 -1.88
C ALA A 51 -40.82 19.30 -2.58
N TYR A 52 -40.96 18.15 -1.93
CA TYR A 52 -41.95 17.17 -2.36
C TYR A 52 -43.33 17.68 -1.96
N ASP A 53 -44.23 17.82 -2.93
CA ASP A 53 -45.64 18.04 -2.64
C ASP A 53 -46.22 16.75 -2.06
N LEU A 54 -46.36 16.75 -0.74
CA LEU A 54 -46.95 15.65 0.03
C LEU A 54 -48.44 15.90 0.31
N GLY A 55 -49.05 16.90 -0.35
CA GLY A 55 -50.47 17.24 -0.19
C GLY A 55 -51.40 16.12 -0.65
N ASP A 56 -50.97 15.34 -1.64
CA ASP A 56 -51.70 14.17 -2.15
C ASP A 56 -51.35 12.86 -1.43
N VAL A 57 -50.45 12.90 -0.45
CA VAL A 57 -50.11 11.71 0.35
C VAL A 57 -51.22 11.48 1.37
N ASN A 58 -51.97 10.40 1.16
CA ASN A 58 -52.93 9.93 2.14
C ASN A 58 -52.21 9.25 3.32
N TRP A 59 -51.77 10.04 4.30
CA TRP A 59 -51.07 9.56 5.49
C TRP A 59 -51.86 8.51 6.29
N SER A 60 -53.19 8.48 6.16
CA SER A 60 -54.02 7.49 6.86
C SER A 60 -53.88 6.06 6.31
N SER A 61 -53.46 5.88 5.06
CA SER A 61 -53.17 4.54 4.50
C SER A 61 -51.77 4.06 4.87
N VAL A 62 -50.83 4.98 5.13
CA VAL A 62 -49.43 4.67 5.45
C VAL A 62 -49.29 4.09 6.86
N PHE A 63 -50.18 4.49 7.78
CA PHE A 63 -50.21 4.01 9.16
C PHE A 63 -51.38 3.06 9.48
N ALA A 64 -52.10 2.59 8.45
CA ALA A 64 -53.09 1.53 8.61
C ALA A 64 -52.38 0.19 8.87
N SER A 65 -51.89 0.04 10.10
CA SER A 65 -51.31 -1.19 10.61
C SER A 65 -52.41 -2.27 10.64
N THR A 66 -52.25 -3.29 9.80
CA THR A 66 -52.85 -4.60 10.11
C THR A 66 -52.22 -5.04 11.43
N THR A 67 -53.01 -5.06 12.49
CA THR A 67 -52.57 -5.57 13.79
C THR A 67 -52.05 -6.99 13.56
N PRO A 68 -50.76 -7.27 13.75
CA PRO A 68 -50.23 -8.59 13.50
C PRO A 68 -50.88 -9.56 14.50
N THR A 69 -51.56 -10.58 13.97
CA THR A 69 -52.04 -11.70 14.77
C THR A 69 -50.86 -12.27 15.55
N PRO A 70 -50.94 -12.41 16.89
CA PRO A 70 -49.83 -12.90 17.68
C PRO A 70 -49.41 -14.28 17.17
N THR A 71 -48.16 -14.38 16.75
CA THR A 71 -47.55 -15.66 16.37
C THR A 71 -47.45 -16.52 17.63
N PRO A 72 -47.94 -17.77 17.62
CA PRO A 72 -47.86 -18.64 18.79
C PRO A 72 -46.40 -18.82 19.22
N THR A 73 -46.16 -18.58 20.51
CA THR A 73 -44.85 -18.79 21.13
C THR A 73 -44.43 -20.25 20.94
N PRO A 74 -43.24 -20.53 20.36
CA PRO A 74 -42.76 -21.90 20.25
C PRO A 74 -42.53 -22.46 21.66
N THR A 75 -43.15 -23.61 21.93
CA THR A 75 -42.91 -24.43 23.13
C THR A 75 -41.42 -24.79 23.20
N PRO A 76 -40.75 -24.62 24.35
CA PRO A 76 -39.34 -24.95 24.48
C PRO A 76 -39.10 -26.45 24.21
N THR A 77 -38.21 -26.73 23.26
CA THR A 77 -37.70 -28.08 23.01
C THR A 77 -36.90 -28.53 24.24
N PRO A 78 -37.17 -29.70 24.83
CA PRO A 78 -36.42 -30.22 25.96
C PRO A 78 -34.94 -30.41 25.58
N THR A 79 -34.07 -29.96 26.47
CA THR A 79 -32.61 -30.16 26.40
C THR A 79 -32.30 -31.66 26.38
N PRO A 80 -31.56 -32.18 25.39
CA PRO A 80 -31.11 -33.56 25.41
C PRO A 80 -30.13 -33.77 26.57
N GLU A 81 -30.38 -34.85 27.29
CA GLU A 81 -29.60 -35.36 28.42
C GLU A 81 -28.18 -35.70 27.94
N SER A 82 -27.18 -35.21 28.67
CA SER A 82 -25.76 -35.40 28.36
C SER A 82 -25.36 -36.84 28.66
N ASP A 83 -25.20 -37.66 27.62
CA ASP A 83 -24.60 -38.98 27.76
C ASP A 83 -23.14 -38.90 28.22
N ALA A 84 -22.81 -39.77 29.18
CA ALA A 84 -21.51 -39.94 29.81
C ALA A 84 -20.43 -40.37 28.79
N PRO A 85 -19.14 -40.06 29.04
CA PRO A 85 -18.06 -40.41 28.13
C PRO A 85 -17.81 -41.93 28.12
N ALA A 86 -17.97 -42.53 26.94
CA ALA A 86 -17.59 -43.91 26.67
C ALA A 86 -16.07 -44.05 26.46
N ASP A 87 -15.54 -45.13 27.01
CA ASP A 87 -14.13 -45.52 27.05
C ASP A 87 -13.41 -45.54 25.68
N LYS A 88 -12.16 -45.06 25.69
CA LYS A 88 -11.19 -45.23 24.60
C LYS A 88 -10.76 -46.69 24.46
N PRO A 89 -10.83 -47.30 23.27
CA PRO A 89 -10.09 -48.53 22.97
C PRO A 89 -8.60 -48.23 22.76
N ALA A 90 -7.75 -49.10 23.30
CA ALA A 90 -6.31 -49.07 23.13
C ALA A 90 -5.90 -49.41 21.70
N ASP A 91 -5.09 -48.56 21.09
CA ASP A 91 -4.50 -48.80 19.77
C ASP A 91 -3.41 -49.89 19.84
N LYS A 92 -3.59 -50.87 18.97
CA LYS A 92 -2.71 -52.02 18.71
C LYS A 92 -1.57 -51.59 17.77
N PRO A 93 -0.31 -52.00 17.99
CA PRO A 93 0.80 -51.63 17.11
C PRO A 93 0.68 -52.33 15.74
N ALA A 94 0.69 -51.55 14.65
CA ALA A 94 0.75 -52.07 13.29
C ALA A 94 2.19 -52.46 12.92
N ALA A 95 2.31 -53.60 12.27
CA ALA A 95 3.55 -54.23 11.85
C ALA A 95 4.30 -53.43 10.77
N ALA A 96 5.63 -53.44 10.88
CA ALA A 96 6.56 -52.81 9.94
C ALA A 96 6.49 -53.45 8.55
N ALA A 97 6.16 -52.63 7.54
CA ALA A 97 6.35 -52.97 6.15
C ALA A 97 7.80 -52.65 5.73
N LYS A 98 8.48 -53.68 5.23
CA LYS A 98 9.86 -53.70 4.74
C LYS A 98 9.89 -52.99 3.38
N VAL A 99 10.53 -51.83 3.29
CA VAL A 99 10.80 -51.14 2.01
C VAL A 99 12.24 -51.42 1.58
N THR A 100 12.35 -51.98 0.39
CA THR A 100 13.57 -52.34 -0.34
C THR A 100 14.33 -51.07 -0.77
N PRO A 101 15.67 -51.02 -0.73
CA PRO A 101 16.43 -49.86 -1.16
C PRO A 101 16.42 -49.72 -2.70
N VAL A 102 16.11 -48.52 -3.17
CA VAL A 102 16.26 -48.11 -4.57
C VAL A 102 17.70 -47.68 -4.79
N ALA A 103 18.25 -48.15 -5.91
CA ALA A 103 19.64 -47.99 -6.31
C ALA A 103 20.10 -46.53 -6.41
N GLU A 104 21.31 -46.33 -5.92
CA GLU A 104 22.13 -45.13 -5.99
C GLU A 104 22.59 -44.90 -7.44
N VAL A 105 22.22 -43.76 -8.01
CA VAL A 105 22.69 -43.32 -9.33
C VAL A 105 23.97 -42.53 -9.12
N GLU A 106 25.08 -43.17 -9.46
CA GLU A 106 26.43 -42.62 -9.51
C GLU A 106 26.52 -41.56 -10.61
N VAL A 107 26.61 -40.29 -10.24
CA VAL A 107 26.90 -39.19 -11.17
C VAL A 107 28.40 -39.00 -11.23
N THR A 108 28.99 -39.43 -12.34
CA THR A 108 30.37 -39.20 -12.75
C THR A 108 30.70 -37.71 -12.75
N LYS A 109 31.71 -37.32 -11.95
CA LYS A 109 32.40 -36.03 -12.05
C LYS A 109 33.24 -36.01 -13.32
N GLU A 110 33.02 -34.99 -14.14
CA GLU A 110 33.88 -34.65 -15.27
C GLU A 110 34.82 -33.53 -14.83
N ASP A 111 36.13 -33.85 -14.78
CA ASP A 111 37.20 -32.92 -14.48
C ASP A 111 37.48 -32.02 -15.70
N VAL A 112 37.31 -30.71 -15.55
CA VAL A 112 37.79 -29.71 -16.51
C VAL A 112 38.96 -28.95 -15.87
N PRO A 113 40.18 -28.99 -16.44
CA PRO A 113 41.28 -28.16 -15.99
C PRO A 113 41.17 -26.78 -16.68
N SER A 114 41.06 -25.72 -15.90
CA SER A 114 41.28 -24.36 -16.43
C SER A 114 42.08 -23.53 -15.44
N SER A 115 43.39 -23.47 -15.72
CA SER A 115 44.34 -22.57 -15.12
C SER A 115 44.10 -21.14 -15.61
N SER A 116 43.72 -20.24 -14.70
CA SER A 116 43.81 -18.79 -14.94
C SER A 116 44.89 -18.19 -14.03
N PRO A 117 45.81 -17.36 -14.56
CA PRO A 117 46.88 -16.75 -13.79
C PRO A 117 46.36 -15.66 -12.82
N PRO A 118 47.07 -15.39 -11.72
CA PRO A 118 46.65 -14.43 -10.71
C PRO A 118 46.72 -12.99 -11.24
N MET A 119 45.63 -12.27 -11.02
CA MET A 119 45.49 -10.84 -11.30
C MET A 119 46.27 -10.03 -10.25
N PRO A 120 47.05 -8.99 -10.63
CA PRO A 120 47.85 -8.22 -9.69
C PRO A 120 47.00 -7.33 -8.77
N SER A 121 47.40 -7.27 -7.50
CA SER A 121 46.83 -6.39 -6.46
C SER A 121 46.95 -4.91 -6.83
N PRO A 122 45.93 -4.08 -6.61
CA PRO A 122 46.06 -2.63 -6.69
C PRO A 122 46.81 -2.08 -5.48
N THR A 123 47.88 -1.32 -5.77
CA THR A 123 48.63 -0.46 -4.85
C THR A 123 47.71 0.61 -4.24
N PRO A 124 47.81 0.93 -2.93
CA PRO A 124 47.02 1.97 -2.30
C PRO A 124 47.48 3.37 -2.73
N SER A 125 46.53 4.18 -3.21
CA SER A 125 46.72 5.61 -3.46
C SER A 125 46.73 6.42 -2.15
N PRO A 126 47.51 7.51 -2.07
CA PRO A 126 47.79 8.23 -0.84
C PRO A 126 46.62 9.10 -0.35
N LYS A 127 46.51 9.13 0.98
CA LYS A 127 45.59 9.92 1.80
C LYS A 127 45.88 11.43 1.67
N PRO A 128 44.91 12.29 1.32
CA PRO A 128 45.07 13.73 1.42
C PRO A 128 45.00 14.17 2.89
N SER A 129 46.01 14.94 3.29
CA SER A 129 46.21 15.56 4.59
C SER A 129 45.21 16.71 4.85
N LYS A 130 44.67 16.70 6.06
CA LYS A 130 43.81 17.72 6.68
C LYS A 130 44.60 19.02 6.93
N PRO A 131 44.07 20.22 6.62
CA PRO A 131 44.55 21.45 7.22
C PRO A 131 43.89 21.64 8.59
N SER A 132 44.72 21.72 9.62
CA SER A 132 44.36 22.28 10.92
C SER A 132 44.17 23.79 10.79
N GLY A 133 43.07 24.30 11.33
CA GLY A 133 42.78 25.72 11.45
C GLY A 133 41.96 25.96 12.70
N ASP A 134 42.63 25.91 13.84
CA ASP A 134 42.16 26.50 15.09
C ASP A 134 42.35 28.02 15.01
N ASN A 135 41.31 28.78 15.35
CA ASN A 135 41.47 30.02 16.10
C ASN A 135 40.15 30.40 16.78
N SER A 136 40.17 30.16 18.09
CA SER A 136 39.23 30.60 19.13
C SER A 136 39.02 32.12 19.12
N ILE A 137 37.82 32.57 19.52
CA ILE A 137 37.56 33.42 20.71
C ILE A 137 36.13 34.00 20.63
N GLY A 138 35.29 33.61 21.59
CA GLY A 138 34.00 34.24 21.93
C GLY A 138 32.84 33.24 21.84
N GLY A 139 32.20 32.76 22.90
CA GLY A 139 32.22 33.11 24.31
C GLY A 139 30.96 32.53 24.94
N ILE A 140 31.03 31.30 25.46
CA ILE A 140 30.30 30.71 26.61
C ILE A 140 28.75 30.68 26.57
N ILE A 141 28.06 31.30 25.60
CA ILE A 141 26.58 31.29 25.49
C ILE A 141 26.09 30.46 24.27
N GLY A 142 27.01 29.94 23.44
CA GLY A 142 26.67 29.22 22.19
C GLY A 142 26.65 27.68 22.27
N ASP A 143 27.13 27.09 23.37
CA ASP A 143 27.49 25.66 23.41
C ASP A 143 26.30 24.71 23.65
N VAL A 144 25.12 25.25 23.99
CA VAL A 144 23.88 24.46 24.12
C VAL A 144 23.03 24.51 22.84
N LEU A 145 23.36 25.40 21.90
CA LEU A 145 22.66 25.53 20.61
C LEU A 145 23.40 24.85 19.44
N GLY A 146 24.72 24.64 19.56
CA GLY A 146 25.51 23.90 18.55
C GLY A 146 25.18 22.40 18.49
N ASP A 147 25.06 21.76 19.66
CA ASP A 147 24.81 20.31 19.77
C ASP A 147 23.39 19.91 19.33
N VAL A 148 22.42 20.83 19.49
CA VAL A 148 21.06 20.66 18.96
C VAL A 148 21.04 20.85 17.43
N GLY A 149 21.88 21.73 16.90
CA GLY A 149 22.01 21.95 15.46
C GLY A 149 22.55 20.72 14.73
N ASP A 150 23.57 20.07 15.30
CA ASP A 150 24.17 18.86 14.73
C ASP A 150 23.22 17.65 14.82
N ALA A 151 22.53 17.46 15.96
CA ALA A 151 21.54 16.38 16.10
C ALA A 151 20.33 16.54 15.17
N ILE A 152 19.88 17.79 14.91
CA ILE A 152 18.80 18.05 13.94
C ILE A 152 19.31 17.87 12.51
N GLY A 153 20.56 18.26 12.21
CA GLY A 153 21.18 18.01 10.90
C GLY A 153 21.27 16.52 10.59
N GLU A 154 21.77 15.71 11.52
CA GLU A 154 21.90 14.25 11.36
C GLU A 154 20.56 13.55 11.14
N ALA A 155 19.51 13.96 11.86
CA ALA A 155 18.18 13.38 11.71
C ALA A 155 17.53 13.69 10.33
N VAL A 156 17.83 14.85 9.75
CA VAL A 156 17.31 15.26 8.44
C VAL A 156 18.09 14.60 7.30
N ASP A 157 19.40 14.46 7.45
CA ASP A 157 20.24 13.74 6.49
C ASP A 157 19.88 12.25 6.43
N ASP A 158 19.48 11.66 7.56
CA ASP A 158 19.05 10.26 7.62
C ASP A 158 17.80 10.00 6.77
N LEU A 159 16.84 10.94 6.78
CA LEU A 159 15.57 10.81 6.10
C LEU A 159 15.68 10.92 4.57
N MET A 160 16.73 11.57 4.06
CA MET A 160 16.97 11.71 2.62
C MET A 160 17.98 10.70 2.07
N HIS A 161 18.50 9.82 2.92
CA HIS A 161 19.48 8.81 2.53
C HIS A 161 18.96 7.90 1.40
N GLY A 162 19.69 7.81 0.29
CA GLY A 162 19.32 6.97 -0.85
C GLY A 162 18.12 7.45 -1.69
N VAL A 163 17.39 8.50 -1.26
CA VAL A 163 16.22 9.02 -1.98
C VAL A 163 16.60 9.51 -3.38
N GLN A 164 17.69 10.29 -3.49
CA GLN A 164 18.18 10.81 -4.78
C GLN A 164 18.56 9.67 -5.74
N GLU A 165 19.29 8.66 -5.24
CA GLU A 165 19.74 7.52 -6.05
C GLU A 165 18.55 6.71 -6.58
N VAL A 166 17.57 6.44 -5.72
CA VAL A 166 16.33 5.76 -6.11
C VAL A 166 15.55 6.59 -7.13
N ALA A 167 15.41 7.89 -6.90
CA ALA A 167 14.70 8.79 -7.79
C ALA A 167 15.34 8.81 -9.19
N GLU A 168 16.66 8.91 -9.28
CA GLU A 168 17.39 8.86 -10.55
C GLU A 168 17.26 7.50 -11.24
N LYS A 169 17.46 6.40 -10.51
CA LYS A 169 17.36 5.03 -11.03
C LYS A 169 15.99 4.74 -11.63
N LEU A 170 14.93 5.18 -10.96
CA LEU A 170 13.55 4.93 -11.36
C LEU A 170 12.92 6.08 -12.15
N ASN A 171 13.68 7.14 -12.45
CA ASN A 171 13.19 8.38 -13.04
C ASN A 171 11.95 8.95 -12.30
N CYS A 172 11.94 8.83 -10.98
CA CYS A 172 10.91 9.36 -10.10
C CYS A 172 11.23 10.81 -9.70
N LYS A 173 10.19 11.59 -9.39
CA LYS A 173 10.32 12.88 -8.72
C LYS A 173 10.55 12.65 -7.24
N ILE A 174 11.40 13.46 -6.63
CA ILE A 174 11.54 13.52 -5.17
C ILE A 174 10.32 14.24 -4.61
N GLY A 175 9.78 13.74 -3.51
CA GLY A 175 8.62 14.32 -2.85
C GLY A 175 8.95 15.62 -2.13
N LYS A 176 7.91 16.40 -1.84
CA LYS A 176 8.04 17.70 -1.17
C LYS A 176 8.64 17.58 0.22
N ASN A 177 8.30 16.49 0.93
CA ASN A 177 8.82 16.20 2.26
C ASN A 177 8.61 17.34 3.26
N ASP A 178 7.42 17.95 3.20
CA ASP A 178 7.03 18.97 4.17
C ASP A 178 7.08 18.38 5.59
N LYS A 179 7.56 19.15 6.56
CA LYS A 179 7.69 18.76 7.98
C LYS A 179 6.61 19.41 8.86
N SER A 180 5.59 19.95 8.22
CA SER A 180 4.48 20.65 8.85
C SER A 180 3.23 20.46 8.00
N ASN A 181 2.06 20.58 8.63
CA ASN A 181 0.78 20.42 7.98
C ASN A 181 0.65 21.25 6.68
N ASN A 182 0.55 20.55 5.56
CA ASN A 182 0.38 21.10 4.21
C ASN A 182 -1.03 20.85 3.65
N GLY A 183 -1.97 20.43 4.50
CA GLY A 183 -3.32 20.03 4.12
C GLY A 183 -3.40 18.67 3.41
N LYS A 184 -2.30 17.90 3.38
CA LYS A 184 -2.21 16.59 2.71
C LYS A 184 -1.44 15.56 3.54
N ILE A 185 -0.14 15.39 3.27
CA ILE A 185 0.74 14.42 3.91
C ILE A 185 2.04 15.14 4.26
N TRP A 186 2.51 14.99 5.49
CA TRP A 186 3.77 15.59 5.95
C TRP A 186 4.49 14.66 6.92
N ILE A 187 5.79 14.89 7.10
CA ILE A 187 6.62 14.16 8.07
C ILE A 187 6.33 14.70 9.48
N GLY A 188 5.97 13.81 10.39
CA GLY A 188 5.62 14.17 11.76
C GLY A 188 4.48 13.32 12.33
N ASP A 189 4.19 13.52 13.61
CA ASP A 189 3.20 12.80 14.39
C ASP A 189 2.15 13.73 15.04
N ASP A 190 2.06 14.97 14.59
CA ASP A 190 1.20 16.04 15.14
C ASP A 190 -0.25 16.00 14.65
N SER A 191 -0.58 15.10 13.71
CA SER A 191 -1.97 14.87 13.29
C SER A 191 -2.71 13.87 14.17
N LYS A 192 -4.06 13.98 14.19
CA LYS A 192 -4.96 12.94 14.68
C LYS A 192 -4.98 11.68 13.81
N TYR A 193 -4.38 11.75 12.63
CA TYR A 193 -4.25 10.67 11.66
C TYR A 193 -2.78 10.46 11.31
N THR A 194 -2.19 9.36 11.79
CA THR A 194 -0.78 9.05 11.52
C THR A 194 -0.58 7.63 11.07
N ILE A 195 0.53 7.40 10.38
CA ILE A 195 1.04 6.07 10.08
C ILE A 195 2.51 6.01 10.46
N GLU A 196 2.85 5.07 11.34
CA GLU A 196 4.23 4.65 11.62
C GLU A 196 4.61 3.56 10.62
N PHE A 197 5.48 3.88 9.66
CA PHE A 197 6.04 2.89 8.73
C PHE A 197 7.32 2.32 9.31
N ILE A 198 7.35 1.00 9.47
CA ILE A 198 8.47 0.25 10.04
C ILE A 198 9.05 -0.61 8.93
N ASN A 199 10.31 -0.41 8.57
CA ASN A 199 10.99 -1.29 7.64
C ASN A 199 11.58 -2.50 8.38
N ASN A 200 10.97 -3.67 8.19
CA ASN A 200 11.42 -4.93 8.78
C ASN A 200 12.24 -5.79 7.80
N LYS A 201 12.53 -5.26 6.61
CA LYS A 201 13.40 -5.91 5.64
C LYS A 201 14.87 -5.63 5.98
N ALA A 202 15.76 -6.51 5.54
CA ALA A 202 17.21 -6.32 5.74
C ALA A 202 17.75 -5.12 4.93
N ASP A 203 17.12 -4.82 3.80
CA ASP A 203 17.47 -3.71 2.90
C ASP A 203 16.79 -2.41 3.35
N ASP A 204 17.46 -1.29 3.14
CA ASP A 204 16.84 0.04 3.27
C ASP A 204 15.74 0.23 2.21
N ALA A 205 14.70 0.99 2.58
CA ALA A 205 13.61 1.36 1.70
C ALA A 205 13.61 2.87 1.43
N VAL A 206 13.11 3.27 0.27
CA VAL A 206 12.59 4.63 0.06
C VAL A 206 11.08 4.54 -0.04
N LEU A 207 10.38 5.18 0.89
CA LEU A 207 8.93 5.23 0.94
C LEU A 207 8.41 6.41 0.11
N TYR A 208 7.63 6.13 -0.92
CA TYR A 208 6.91 7.13 -1.69
C TYR A 208 5.46 7.19 -1.26
N CYS A 209 4.96 8.38 -0.88
CA CYS A 209 3.55 8.61 -0.60
C CYS A 209 3.00 9.78 -1.42
N TRP A 210 1.81 9.60 -1.97
CA TRP A 210 1.14 10.61 -2.77
C TRP A 210 -0.30 10.81 -2.31
N ALA A 211 -0.73 12.06 -2.33
CA ALA A 211 -2.14 12.41 -2.26
C ALA A 211 -2.77 12.29 -3.64
N SER A 212 -4.06 11.98 -3.68
CA SER A 212 -4.84 11.97 -4.91
C SER A 212 -4.84 13.36 -5.55
N ASN A 213 -4.48 13.40 -6.83
CA ASN A 213 -4.60 14.56 -7.71
C ASN A 213 -5.25 14.08 -9.01
N GLY A 214 -6.47 13.55 -8.85
CA GLY A 214 -7.00 12.60 -9.82
C GLY A 214 -6.04 11.41 -9.98
N TYR A 215 -5.76 11.04 -11.23
CA TYR A 215 -4.89 9.90 -11.59
C TYR A 215 -3.40 10.20 -11.52
N ASN A 216 -3.06 11.47 -11.42
CA ASN A 216 -1.70 11.90 -11.63
C ASN A 216 -0.85 11.75 -10.37
N GLY A 217 -1.48 11.76 -9.19
CA GLY A 217 -0.76 11.67 -7.90
C GLY A 217 0.13 10.43 -7.82
N MET A 218 -0.31 9.29 -8.34
CA MET A 218 0.44 8.03 -8.30
C MET A 218 1.55 7.93 -9.35
N ILE A 219 1.56 8.80 -10.37
CA ILE A 219 2.56 8.77 -11.45
C ILE A 219 3.78 9.56 -10.98
N VAL A 220 4.51 8.99 -10.03
CA VAL A 220 5.65 9.63 -9.36
C VAL A 220 6.81 9.93 -10.30
N THR A 221 6.85 9.32 -11.49
CA THR A 221 7.80 9.67 -12.56
C THR A 221 7.54 11.03 -13.20
N LYS A 222 6.30 11.52 -13.12
CA LYS A 222 5.87 12.77 -13.76
C LYS A 222 5.49 13.84 -12.76
N PHE A 223 4.84 13.46 -11.67
CA PHE A 223 4.32 14.37 -10.65
C PHE A 223 5.09 14.21 -9.36
N GLU A 224 5.32 15.34 -8.71
CA GLU A 224 5.97 15.41 -7.40
C GLU A 224 5.06 14.77 -6.34
N PRO A 225 5.48 13.68 -5.68
CA PRO A 225 4.73 13.08 -4.58
C PRO A 225 4.77 14.00 -3.36
N GLU A 226 3.91 13.76 -2.38
CA GLU A 226 3.97 14.54 -1.14
C GLU A 226 5.19 14.13 -0.30
N ILE A 227 5.49 12.83 -0.26
CA ILE A 227 6.61 12.27 0.50
C ILE A 227 7.46 11.35 -0.39
N SER A 228 8.79 11.48 -0.29
CA SER A 228 9.77 10.44 -0.63
C SER A 228 10.88 10.45 0.42
N VAL A 229 10.90 9.46 1.31
CA VAL A 229 11.81 9.42 2.46
C VAL A 229 12.44 8.05 2.65
N ALA A 230 13.66 8.02 3.17
CA ALA A 230 14.33 6.81 3.58
C ALA A 230 13.64 6.19 4.80
N VAL A 231 13.51 4.88 4.80
CA VAL A 231 13.15 4.08 5.97
C VAL A 231 14.20 2.97 6.07
N LYS A 232 15.23 3.22 6.87
CA LYS A 232 16.32 2.28 7.04
C LYS A 232 15.86 0.95 7.63
N SER A 233 16.59 -0.10 7.31
CA SER A 233 16.39 -1.44 7.87
C SER A 233 16.29 -1.41 9.41
N GLY A 234 15.21 -1.96 9.95
CA GLY A 234 14.90 -1.96 11.38
C GLY A 234 14.51 -0.61 11.99
N LYS A 235 14.31 0.43 11.17
CA LYS A 235 13.88 1.77 11.60
C LYS A 235 12.44 2.06 11.19
N SER A 236 11.91 3.16 11.72
CA SER A 236 10.59 3.67 11.36
C SER A 236 10.60 5.15 11.03
N VAL A 237 9.61 5.55 10.24
CA VAL A 237 9.25 6.96 10.02
C VAL A 237 7.77 7.12 10.34
N THR A 238 7.42 8.19 11.02
CA THR A 238 6.01 8.54 11.24
C THR A 238 5.62 9.69 10.32
N LEU A 239 4.54 9.49 9.59
CA LEU A 239 3.94 10.47 8.70
C LEU A 239 2.55 10.84 9.22
N SER A 240 2.17 12.08 8.99
CA SER A 240 0.90 12.66 9.38
C SER A 240 0.04 12.99 8.16
N TRP A 241 -1.28 12.85 8.33
CA TRP A 241 -2.27 13.07 7.27
C TRP A 241 -3.30 14.13 7.64
N ALA A 242 -3.76 14.87 6.65
CA ALA A 242 -5.02 15.60 6.71
C ALA A 242 -6.21 14.66 6.57
N ALA A 243 -7.36 15.07 7.12
CA ALA A 243 -8.62 14.35 6.96
C ALA A 243 -9.08 14.40 5.49
N ASP A 244 -9.78 13.34 5.06
CA ASP A 244 -10.48 13.27 3.78
C ASP A 244 -9.58 13.50 2.55
N VAL A 245 -8.31 13.09 2.67
CA VAL A 245 -7.32 13.08 1.58
C VAL A 245 -7.05 11.63 1.15
N PRO A 246 -7.70 11.15 0.08
CA PRO A 246 -7.36 9.86 -0.51
C PRO A 246 -5.89 9.85 -0.92
N SER A 247 -5.16 8.83 -0.51
CA SER A 247 -3.72 8.74 -0.72
C SER A 247 -3.28 7.27 -0.83
N ALA A 248 -2.04 7.06 -1.26
CA ALA A 248 -1.37 5.78 -1.20
C ALA A 248 0.13 5.95 -0.89
N CYS A 249 0.72 4.91 -0.31
CA CYS A 249 2.16 4.81 -0.09
C CYS A 249 2.68 3.48 -0.63
N ALA A 250 3.88 3.48 -1.19
CA ALA A 250 4.56 2.28 -1.67
C ALA A 250 6.05 2.32 -1.33
N PRO A 251 6.62 1.26 -0.75
CA PRO A 251 8.05 1.16 -0.53
C PRO A 251 8.78 0.82 -1.83
N VAL A 252 9.98 1.37 -1.98
CA VAL A 252 10.94 1.03 -3.03
C VAL A 252 12.15 0.39 -2.37
N PHE A 253 12.37 -0.88 -2.69
CA PHE A 253 13.58 -1.62 -2.31
C PHE A 253 14.50 -1.78 -3.54
N SER A 254 15.66 -2.40 -3.33
CA SER A 254 16.70 -2.62 -4.35
C SER A 254 16.18 -3.21 -5.68
N GLY A 255 15.21 -4.13 -5.61
CA GLY A 255 14.59 -4.81 -6.75
C GLY A 255 13.32 -4.17 -7.31
N THR A 256 12.79 -3.12 -6.67
CA THR A 256 11.54 -2.48 -7.11
C THR A 256 11.77 -1.66 -8.39
N THR A 257 10.78 -1.69 -9.29
CA THR A 257 10.75 -0.92 -10.55
C THR A 257 9.56 0.03 -10.61
N THR A 258 9.43 0.80 -11.68
CA THR A 258 8.20 1.55 -11.97
C THR A 258 7.24 0.73 -12.81
N SER A 259 5.94 0.89 -12.55
CA SER A 259 4.89 0.30 -13.37
C SER A 259 4.84 0.98 -14.74
N ILE A 260 4.12 0.40 -15.70
CA ILE A 260 3.98 0.99 -17.04
C ILE A 260 3.36 2.39 -17.02
N PHE A 261 2.51 2.68 -16.04
CA PHE A 261 1.89 4.00 -15.89
C PHE A 261 2.78 5.00 -15.14
N GLY A 262 3.96 4.59 -14.68
CA GLY A 262 4.95 5.46 -14.04
C GLY A 262 4.75 5.67 -12.54
N GLY A 263 3.99 4.78 -11.88
CA GLY A 263 3.96 4.65 -10.43
C GLY A 263 4.93 3.58 -9.93
N ILE A 264 4.95 3.35 -8.62
CA ILE A 264 5.81 2.31 -8.02
C ILE A 264 5.22 0.92 -8.27
N ASP A 265 6.00 0.02 -8.89
CA ASP A 265 5.58 -1.36 -9.21
C ASP A 265 5.69 -2.30 -8.02
N ASN A 266 4.93 -2.01 -6.97
CA ASN A 266 4.95 -2.75 -5.73
C ASN A 266 3.56 -2.85 -5.10
N THR A 267 3.43 -3.56 -3.98
CA THR A 267 2.25 -3.51 -3.12
C THR A 267 2.11 -2.10 -2.54
N TRP A 268 0.88 -1.59 -2.51
CA TRP A 268 0.57 -0.26 -1.97
C TRP A 268 -0.21 -0.39 -0.66
N LEU A 269 -0.02 0.58 0.24
CA LEU A 269 -0.97 0.88 1.30
C LEU A 269 -1.84 2.04 0.83
N GLU A 270 -3.12 1.81 0.59
CA GLU A 270 -4.10 2.83 0.21
C GLU A 270 -4.89 3.27 1.45
N MET A 271 -5.23 4.55 1.53
CA MET A 271 -6.01 5.06 2.66
C MET A 271 -6.78 6.33 2.32
N ASN A 272 -7.86 6.53 3.07
CA ASN A 272 -8.55 7.80 3.17
C ASN A 272 -8.99 7.98 4.63
N PHE A 273 -8.35 8.89 5.36
CA PHE A 273 -8.71 9.17 6.76
C PHE A 273 -9.99 9.98 6.84
N GLY A 274 -10.76 9.82 7.92
CA GLY A 274 -12.00 10.56 8.14
C GLY A 274 -13.03 9.75 8.92
N GLN A 275 -14.23 10.31 9.10
CA GLN A 275 -15.32 9.66 9.85
C GLN A 275 -15.67 8.26 9.31
N TRP A 276 -15.59 8.12 7.99
CA TRP A 276 -15.87 6.89 7.25
C TRP A 276 -14.62 6.35 6.57
N GLY A 277 -13.45 6.70 7.12
CA GLY A 277 -12.17 6.38 6.53
C GLY A 277 -11.90 4.87 6.54
N THR A 278 -11.16 4.44 5.52
CA THR A 278 -10.65 3.07 5.40
C THR A 278 -9.20 3.09 4.96
N PHE A 279 -8.48 2.04 5.31
CA PHE A 279 -7.17 1.74 4.74
C PHE A 279 -7.11 0.28 4.31
N ASP A 280 -6.23 -0.02 3.37
CA ASP A 280 -6.11 -1.36 2.83
C ASP A 280 -4.78 -1.53 2.10
N VAL A 281 -4.30 -2.77 2.09
CA VAL A 281 -3.19 -3.22 1.28
C VAL A 281 -3.75 -3.52 -0.12
N SER A 282 -3.04 -3.07 -1.14
CA SER A 282 -3.45 -3.20 -2.53
C SER A 282 -2.35 -3.87 -3.33
N ARG A 283 -2.68 -5.06 -3.84
CA ARG A 283 -1.81 -5.86 -4.72
C ARG A 283 -2.15 -5.65 -6.19
N ASN A 284 -3.03 -4.68 -6.48
CA ASN A 284 -3.55 -4.40 -7.82
C ASN A 284 -2.45 -4.03 -8.82
N VAL A 285 -1.42 -3.31 -8.37
CA VAL A 285 -0.31 -2.89 -9.23
C VAL A 285 0.64 -4.04 -9.49
N ASN A 286 1.02 -4.77 -8.43
CA ASN A 286 1.88 -5.93 -8.52
C ASN A 286 1.40 -7.02 -7.57
N MET A 287 0.82 -8.09 -8.13
CA MET A 287 0.33 -9.23 -7.33
C MET A 287 1.45 -9.97 -6.58
N LYS A 288 2.71 -9.72 -6.92
CA LYS A 288 3.91 -10.29 -6.30
C LYS A 288 4.77 -9.21 -5.62
N GLY A 289 4.20 -8.05 -5.32
CA GLY A 289 4.89 -7.01 -4.58
C GLY A 289 5.33 -7.48 -3.18
N ASP A 290 6.19 -6.69 -2.56
CA ASP A 290 6.66 -6.85 -1.19
C ASP A 290 5.49 -6.88 -0.20
N ASN A 291 5.73 -7.46 0.98
CA ASN A 291 4.69 -7.62 1.97
C ASN A 291 4.47 -6.29 2.69
N ILE A 292 3.20 -5.93 2.87
CA ILE A 292 2.79 -4.85 3.77
C ILE A 292 1.78 -5.43 4.76
N SER A 293 1.91 -5.07 6.03
CA SER A 293 0.90 -5.31 7.05
C SER A 293 0.63 -4.03 7.83
N ALA A 294 -0.59 -3.54 7.76
CA ALA A 294 -1.05 -2.33 8.43
C ALA A 294 -2.08 -2.68 9.51
N LYS A 295 -1.80 -2.30 10.75
CA LYS A 295 -2.70 -2.49 11.89
C LYS A 295 -3.21 -1.14 12.37
N GLY A 296 -4.52 -0.94 12.29
CA GLY A 296 -5.22 0.21 12.84
C GLY A 296 -6.03 -0.16 14.08
N SER A 297 -6.90 0.75 14.51
CA SER A 297 -7.70 0.62 15.73
C SER A 297 -8.73 -0.52 15.71
N LYS A 298 -9.29 -0.85 14.54
CA LYS A 298 -10.38 -1.83 14.41
C LYS A 298 -9.99 -3.12 13.71
N CYS A 299 -8.97 -3.09 12.86
CA CYS A 299 -8.60 -4.23 12.04
C CYS A 299 -7.16 -4.14 11.53
N THR A 300 -6.75 -5.24 10.91
CA THR A 300 -5.49 -5.36 10.17
C THR A 300 -5.81 -5.51 8.70
N SER A 301 -5.07 -4.80 7.87
CA SER A 301 -4.96 -5.08 6.45
C SER A 301 -3.56 -5.59 6.15
N ASP A 302 -3.46 -6.71 5.46
CA ASP A 302 -2.18 -7.35 5.10
C ASP A 302 -2.33 -8.07 3.76
N MET A 303 -1.38 -8.92 3.39
CA MET A 303 -1.41 -9.60 2.09
C MET A 303 -2.59 -10.58 1.90
N GLU A 304 -3.33 -10.89 2.97
CA GLU A 304 -4.42 -11.87 3.01
C GLU A 304 -5.73 -11.34 3.61
N THR A 305 -5.68 -10.24 4.36
CA THR A 305 -6.81 -9.65 5.10
C THR A 305 -7.06 -8.22 4.62
N CYS A 306 -8.31 -7.88 4.33
CA CYS A 306 -8.68 -6.56 3.82
C CYS A 306 -7.76 -6.04 2.71
N VAL A 307 -7.61 -6.85 1.65
CA VAL A 307 -6.62 -6.64 0.60
C VAL A 307 -7.25 -6.66 -0.77
N PHE A 308 -6.91 -5.66 -1.59
CA PHE A 308 -7.29 -5.67 -2.99
C PHE A 308 -6.40 -6.61 -3.79
N VAL A 309 -7.03 -7.53 -4.51
CA VAL A 309 -6.36 -8.54 -5.33
C VAL A 309 -7.00 -8.64 -6.70
N CYS A 310 -6.15 -8.84 -7.71
CA CYS A 310 -6.60 -9.09 -9.05
C CYS A 310 -7.31 -10.44 -9.19
N LYS A 311 -8.38 -10.47 -9.98
CA LYS A 311 -9.11 -11.70 -10.32
C LYS A 311 -8.36 -12.50 -11.38
N ASN A 312 -8.77 -13.75 -11.56
CA ASN A 312 -8.38 -14.60 -12.70
C ASN A 312 -6.85 -14.77 -12.91
N GLY A 313 -6.06 -14.66 -11.84
CA GLY A 313 -4.60 -14.82 -11.90
C GLY A 313 -3.87 -13.71 -12.66
N MET A 314 -4.50 -12.55 -12.88
CA MET A 314 -3.82 -11.40 -13.49
C MET A 314 -2.64 -10.93 -12.61
N ALA A 315 -1.53 -10.56 -13.23
CA ALA A 315 -0.36 -10.05 -12.52
C ALA A 315 -0.56 -8.61 -12.00
N SER A 316 -1.42 -7.85 -12.69
CA SER A 316 -1.85 -6.50 -12.32
C SER A 316 -3.26 -6.24 -12.85
N CYS A 317 -3.97 -5.29 -12.26
CA CYS A 317 -5.34 -4.95 -12.58
C CYS A 317 -5.68 -3.54 -12.12
N GLU A 318 -6.61 -2.90 -12.84
CA GLU A 318 -6.91 -1.48 -12.63
C GLU A 318 -8.40 -1.18 -12.61
N LYS A 319 -9.23 -2.01 -13.26
CA LYS A 319 -10.67 -1.76 -13.34
C LYS A 319 -11.36 -2.38 -12.16
N GLY A 320 -12.46 -1.75 -11.72
CA GLY A 320 -13.33 -2.29 -10.67
C GLY A 320 -13.84 -3.71 -10.93
N SER A 321 -14.00 -4.10 -12.20
CA SER A 321 -14.33 -5.47 -12.60
C SER A 321 -13.19 -6.47 -12.39
N ASP A 322 -11.95 -5.98 -12.44
CA ASP A 322 -10.72 -6.77 -12.58
C ASP A 322 -10.12 -7.17 -11.23
N TYR A 323 -10.58 -6.58 -10.11
CA TYR A 323 -10.14 -6.92 -8.76
C TYR A 323 -11.31 -7.19 -7.80
N THR A 324 -10.98 -7.72 -6.63
CA THR A 324 -11.89 -7.89 -5.50
C THR A 324 -11.20 -7.50 -4.21
N LEU A 325 -11.98 -7.23 -3.17
CA LEU A 325 -11.49 -7.03 -1.81
C LEU A 325 -11.60 -8.36 -1.06
N LYS A 326 -10.45 -8.97 -0.79
CA LYS A 326 -10.37 -10.30 -0.16
C LYS A 326 -10.41 -10.17 1.36
N ASN A 327 -11.18 -11.07 1.99
CA ASN A 327 -11.28 -11.22 3.45
C ASN A 327 -11.46 -9.88 4.16
N CYS A 328 -12.44 -9.09 3.73
CA CYS A 328 -12.77 -7.82 4.36
C CYS A 328 -14.25 -7.75 4.64
N HIS A 329 -14.62 -8.00 5.90
CA HIS A 329 -16.02 -8.08 6.33
C HIS A 329 -16.12 -7.62 7.78
N SER A 330 -17.33 -7.27 8.23
CA SER A 330 -17.52 -6.72 9.57
C SER A 330 -16.93 -7.58 10.70
N GLY A 331 -16.93 -8.90 10.55
CA GLY A 331 -16.34 -9.84 11.52
C GLY A 331 -14.83 -9.71 11.76
N ASN A 332 -14.08 -9.06 10.86
CA ASN A 332 -12.66 -8.75 11.06
C ASN A 332 -12.39 -7.25 11.12
N GLY A 333 -13.41 -6.44 11.41
CA GLY A 333 -13.35 -4.98 11.50
C GLY A 333 -13.32 -4.26 10.15
N GLY A 334 -13.24 -5.00 9.04
CA GLY A 334 -13.33 -4.47 7.69
C GLY A 334 -14.75 -4.28 7.19
N GLY A 335 -14.85 -3.80 5.97
CA GLY A 335 -16.11 -3.71 5.25
C GLY A 335 -15.86 -3.53 3.77
N GLY A 336 -16.75 -4.06 2.95
CA GLY A 336 -16.66 -3.94 1.51
C GLY A 336 -18.01 -4.01 0.86
N GLY A 337 -18.08 -3.53 -0.37
CA GLY A 337 -19.31 -3.55 -1.14
C GLY A 337 -19.07 -3.08 -2.57
N TRP A 338 -20.08 -3.26 -3.41
CA TRP A 338 -20.04 -2.66 -4.74
C TRP A 338 -20.10 -1.13 -4.60
N ASP A 339 -19.08 -0.46 -5.10
CA ASP A 339 -19.03 0.98 -5.25
C ASP A 339 -19.26 1.33 -6.73
N VAL A 340 -20.44 1.91 -6.97
CA VAL A 340 -20.91 2.33 -8.29
C VAL A 340 -20.00 3.36 -8.94
N ASN A 341 -19.26 4.13 -8.14
CA ASN A 341 -18.35 5.13 -8.63
C ASN A 341 -17.18 4.44 -9.31
N VAL A 342 -16.53 3.52 -8.62
CA VAL A 342 -15.40 2.79 -9.21
C VAL A 342 -15.81 1.67 -10.16
N ALA A 343 -17.12 1.40 -10.26
CA ALA A 343 -17.68 0.25 -10.97
C ALA A 343 -16.97 -1.05 -10.55
N GLY A 344 -16.81 -1.21 -9.23
CA GLY A 344 -15.98 -2.23 -8.62
C GLY A 344 -16.28 -2.44 -7.15
N VAL A 345 -15.43 -3.22 -6.49
CA VAL A 345 -15.50 -3.36 -5.04
C VAL A 345 -14.80 -2.16 -4.39
N GLY A 346 -15.46 -1.49 -3.46
CA GLY A 346 -14.86 -0.51 -2.56
C GLY A 346 -14.83 -1.02 -1.13
N GLY A 347 -14.31 -0.20 -0.22
CA GLY A 347 -14.18 -0.51 1.20
C GLY A 347 -12.72 -0.69 1.61
N GLY A 348 -12.52 -1.37 2.73
CA GLY A 348 -11.21 -1.59 3.33
C GLY A 348 -11.34 -1.88 4.83
N CYS A 349 -10.21 -1.85 5.52
CA CYS A 349 -10.18 -1.91 6.97
C CYS A 349 -10.73 -0.60 7.56
N SER A 350 -11.76 -0.69 8.41
CA SER A 350 -12.41 0.47 9.00
C SER A 350 -11.50 1.20 9.98
N MET A 351 -11.61 2.52 10.02
CA MET A 351 -10.87 3.37 10.96
C MET A 351 -11.72 3.84 12.15
N GLY A 352 -11.05 4.38 13.16
CA GLY A 352 -11.64 5.25 14.18
C GLY A 352 -12.16 6.54 13.55
N ALA A 353 -13.35 6.98 13.97
CA ALA A 353 -14.06 8.07 13.29
C ALA A 353 -13.33 9.43 13.41
N ASN A 354 -12.71 9.71 14.55
CA ASN A 354 -12.18 11.04 14.86
C ASN A 354 -10.65 11.09 14.88
N SER A 355 -10.00 9.93 14.99
CA SER A 355 -8.54 9.77 15.04
C SER A 355 -8.21 8.31 14.69
N GLU A 356 -7.06 8.11 14.07
CA GLU A 356 -6.54 6.79 13.73
C GLU A 356 -5.02 6.82 13.70
N HIS A 357 -4.39 5.78 14.25
CA HIS A 357 -2.94 5.63 14.28
C HIS A 357 -2.60 4.24 13.79
N ILE A 358 -2.03 4.16 12.60
CA ILE A 358 -1.74 2.90 11.93
C ILE A 358 -0.27 2.56 12.13
N LYS A 359 0.01 1.29 12.43
CA LYS A 359 1.37 0.75 12.32
C LYS A 359 1.47 -0.09 11.05
N ALA A 360 2.31 0.33 10.12
CA ALA A 360 2.54 -0.33 8.85
C ALA A 360 3.94 -0.95 8.82
N VAL A 361 4.01 -2.27 8.72
CA VAL A 361 5.26 -3.02 8.58
C VAL A 361 5.50 -3.31 7.10
N LEU A 362 6.66 -2.89 6.61
CA LEU A 362 7.18 -3.14 5.27
C LEU A 362 8.10 -4.37 5.35
N GLY A 363 7.87 -5.40 4.55
CA GLY A 363 8.55 -6.70 4.69
C GLY A 363 8.85 -7.44 3.40
#